data_AF-X1C139-F1
#
_entry.id   AF-X1C139-F1
#
_cell.length_a   1.000
_cell.length_b   1.000
_cell.length_c   1.000
_cell.angle_alpha   90.00
_cell.angle_beta   90.00
_cell.angle_gamma   90.00
#
_symmetry.space_group_name_H-M   'P 1'
#
loop_
_entity.id
_entity.type
_entity.pdbx_description
1 polymer ?
#
loop_
_entity_poly.entity_id
_entity_poly.type
_entity_poly.pdbx_seq_one_letter_code
_entity_poly.pdbx_strand_id
1 'polypeptide(L)'
;EVVWGDEDSLIDSFKPKDGFRIYTNGNRLAAFRRLLDYTKCVARPEADGKIHIFEPTITGAVYDYEYYRGVESGHPFWAKAYRKTLVIPNYIIVKSRKDDEDKYSGEAKDQDSIDALATNGYNGEIRQYKLARLESDDDADLITAAILSKYKLHADMGGAELRTMNVGAEVFDYVKITDDRQGDYREGNIGYLGRHYKPGRGKAATQWSLNFSFGGWLSIRKLANDLNVYPDGLQQYMEELFVENLYATYIYAQMIDVEFLSAISANMGQLSA
;
A
#
# COMPACT_ATOMS: atom_id res chain seq x y z
N GLU A 1 -18.58 -9.97 -10.05
CA GLU A 1 -19.50 -9.72 -8.93
C GLU A 1 -18.67 -9.34 -7.72
N VAL A 2 -19.17 -8.46 -6.86
CA VAL A 2 -18.43 -7.93 -5.71
C VAL A 2 -19.17 -8.33 -4.44
N VAL A 3 -18.44 -8.82 -3.45
CA VAL A 3 -18.95 -9.15 -2.11
C VAL A 3 -18.31 -8.18 -1.13
N TRP A 4 -19.12 -7.65 -0.23
CA TRP A 4 -18.68 -6.70 0.79
C TRP A 4 -18.62 -7.40 2.14
N GLY A 5 -17.48 -7.28 2.82
CA GLY A 5 -17.26 -7.77 4.18
C GLY A 5 -17.44 -6.65 5.20
N ASP A 6 -16.52 -6.54 6.16
CA ASP A 6 -16.47 -5.39 7.07
C ASP A 6 -16.06 -4.12 6.31
N GLU A 7 -16.93 -3.11 6.35
CA GLU A 7 -16.81 -1.87 5.58
C GLU A 7 -16.33 -0.68 6.45
N ASP A 8 -15.59 0.22 5.82
CA ASP A 8 -15.17 1.50 6.42
C ASP A 8 -16.25 2.57 6.20
N SER A 9 -16.41 3.51 7.14
CA SER A 9 -17.48 4.54 7.11
C SER A 9 -17.36 5.52 5.93
N LEU A 10 -16.18 5.60 5.32
CA LEU A 10 -15.90 6.42 4.14
C LEU A 10 -16.52 5.88 2.85
N ILE A 11 -16.84 4.59 2.77
CA ILE A 11 -17.14 3.96 1.48
C ILE A 11 -18.44 4.44 0.85
N ASP A 12 -19.43 4.75 1.69
CA ASP A 12 -20.74 5.24 1.27
C ASP A 12 -20.87 6.77 1.30
N SER A 13 -20.00 7.43 2.06
CA SER A 13 -20.08 8.86 2.35
C SER A 13 -19.16 9.69 1.44
N PHE A 14 -17.94 9.23 1.18
CA PHE A 14 -16.95 10.03 0.49
C PHE A 14 -17.08 9.95 -1.04
N LYS A 15 -17.37 11.08 -1.67
CA LYS A 15 -17.41 11.23 -3.13
C LYS A 15 -16.26 12.13 -3.57
N PRO A 16 -15.25 11.64 -4.31
CA PRO A 16 -14.15 12.47 -4.78
C PRO A 16 -14.64 13.61 -5.68
N LYS A 17 -14.73 14.83 -5.13
CA LYS A 17 -15.19 16.04 -5.85
C LYS A 17 -14.15 16.57 -6.85
N ASP A 18 -12.91 16.13 -6.73
CA ASP A 18 -11.79 16.53 -7.60
C ASP A 18 -11.87 15.96 -9.03
N GLY A 19 -12.95 15.22 -9.33
CA GLY A 19 -13.20 14.61 -10.62
C GLY A 19 -12.44 13.29 -10.77
N PHE A 20 -13.20 12.21 -10.93
CA PHE A 20 -12.61 10.91 -11.23
C PHE A 20 -12.52 10.73 -12.75
N ARG A 21 -11.33 10.95 -13.31
CA ARG A 21 -11.06 10.79 -14.74
C ARG A 21 -10.37 9.46 -15.03
N ILE A 22 -10.94 8.70 -15.95
CA ILE A 22 -10.31 7.52 -16.53
C ILE A 22 -9.81 7.92 -17.91
N TYR A 23 -8.49 7.97 -18.08
CA TYR A 23 -7.87 8.27 -19.37
C TYR A 23 -8.11 7.13 -20.37
N THR A 24 -8.19 7.46 -21.66
CA THR A 24 -8.22 6.46 -22.75
C THR A 24 -6.96 5.58 -22.65
N ASN A 25 -7.11 4.25 -22.79
CA ASN A 25 -6.09 3.24 -22.50
C ASN A 25 -5.74 3.05 -21.01
N GLY A 26 -6.45 3.71 -20.09
CA GLY A 26 -6.36 3.45 -18.66
C GLY A 26 -6.87 2.06 -18.28
N ASN A 27 -6.14 1.37 -17.40
CA ASN A 27 -6.58 0.07 -16.88
C ASN A 27 -7.70 0.26 -15.83
N ARG A 28 -8.81 -0.47 -15.99
CA ARG A 28 -9.92 -0.50 -15.03
C ARG A 28 -9.46 -0.87 -13.61
N LEU A 29 -8.48 -1.75 -13.49
CA LEU A 29 -7.89 -2.14 -12.21
C LEU A 29 -7.14 -0.99 -11.54
N ALA A 30 -6.50 -0.10 -12.31
CA ALA A 30 -5.81 1.06 -11.77
C ALA A 30 -6.81 2.09 -11.23
N ALA A 31 -7.90 2.34 -11.95
CA ALA A 31 -9.02 3.15 -11.50
C ALA A 31 -9.64 2.60 -10.21
N PHE A 32 -9.90 1.29 -10.14
CA PHE A 32 -10.43 0.63 -8.96
C PHE A 32 -9.50 0.74 -7.75
N ARG A 33 -8.20 0.48 -7.92
CA ARG A 33 -7.19 0.64 -6.86
C ARG A 33 -7.09 2.10 -6.37
N ARG A 34 -7.19 3.07 -7.28
CA ARG A 34 -7.18 4.50 -6.91
C ARG A 34 -8.37 4.88 -6.02
N LEU A 35 -9.54 4.29 -6.24
CA LEU A 35 -10.70 4.52 -5.38
C LEU A 35 -10.50 3.87 -4.01
N LEU A 36 -10.03 2.62 -3.99
CA LEU A 36 -9.74 1.92 -2.74
C LEU A 36 -8.66 2.62 -1.91
N ASP A 37 -7.69 3.32 -2.52
CA ASP A 37 -6.64 4.07 -1.82
C ASP A 37 -7.16 5.20 -0.92
N TYR A 38 -8.44 5.61 -1.02
CA TYR A 38 -9.08 6.53 -0.08
C TYR A 38 -9.73 5.85 1.14
N THR A 39 -9.98 4.54 1.06
CA THR A 39 -10.63 3.75 2.12
C THR A 39 -9.61 2.83 2.81
N LYS A 40 -9.90 2.38 4.03
CA LYS A 40 -9.10 1.32 4.69
C LYS A 40 -9.22 -0.04 4.00
N CYS A 41 -10.24 -0.23 3.17
CA CYS A 41 -10.54 -1.50 2.55
C CYS A 41 -9.45 -1.96 1.56
N VAL A 42 -9.30 -3.28 1.49
CA VAL A 42 -8.50 -4.01 0.51
C VAL A 42 -9.41 -4.90 -0.33
N ALA A 43 -8.98 -5.19 -1.57
CA ALA A 43 -9.71 -6.08 -2.45
C ALA A 43 -8.94 -7.37 -2.69
N ARG A 44 -9.63 -8.51 -2.54
CA ARG A 44 -9.10 -9.86 -2.72
C ARG A 44 -10.01 -10.66 -3.64
N PRO A 45 -9.49 -11.28 -4.71
CA PRO A 45 -10.24 -12.29 -5.44
C PRO A 45 -10.27 -13.60 -4.63
N GLU A 46 -11.45 -14.19 -4.47
CA GLU A 46 -11.62 -15.44 -3.71
C GLU A 46 -11.98 -16.64 -4.62
N ALA A 47 -12.03 -17.83 -4.03
CA ALA A 47 -12.29 -19.09 -4.74
C ALA A 47 -13.66 -19.15 -5.41
N ASP A 48 -14.61 -18.29 -5.00
CA ASP A 48 -15.93 -18.14 -5.59
C ASP A 48 -15.93 -17.37 -6.93
N GLY A 49 -14.76 -16.87 -7.36
CA GLY A 49 -14.61 -16.06 -8.57
C GLY A 49 -15.12 -14.63 -8.41
N LYS A 50 -15.40 -14.19 -7.18
CA LYS A 50 -15.83 -12.83 -6.86
C LYS A 50 -14.69 -12.03 -6.24
N ILE A 51 -14.84 -10.71 -6.25
CA ILE A 51 -13.91 -9.80 -5.58
C ILE A 51 -14.55 -9.44 -4.24
N HIS A 52 -13.86 -9.78 -3.16
CA HIS A 52 -14.22 -9.43 -1.80
C HIS A 52 -13.51 -8.14 -1.42
N ILE A 53 -14.26 -7.19 -0.85
CA ILE A 53 -13.72 -5.93 -0.35
C ILE A 53 -14.02 -5.85 1.14
N PHE A 54 -12.97 -5.68 1.94
CA PHE A 54 -13.07 -5.70 3.40
C PHE A 54 -11.94 -4.89 4.04
N GLU A 55 -12.11 -4.49 5.31
CA GLU A 55 -11.05 -3.93 6.14
C GLU A 55 -10.21 -5.07 6.76
N PRO A 56 -8.89 -5.13 6.49
CA PRO A 56 -8.04 -6.17 7.07
C PRO A 56 -7.81 -5.91 8.56
N THR A 57 -7.98 -6.94 9.39
CA THR A 57 -7.68 -6.87 10.83
C THR A 57 -6.18 -6.65 11.05
N ILE A 58 -5.80 -5.47 11.57
CA ILE A 58 -4.38 -5.11 11.83
C ILE A 58 -3.98 -5.27 13.30
N THR A 59 -4.95 -5.33 14.20
CA THR A 59 -4.75 -5.50 15.63
C THR A 59 -5.91 -6.31 16.20
N GLY A 60 -5.63 -7.25 17.11
CA GLY A 60 -6.67 -8.06 17.73
C GLY A 60 -6.14 -9.32 18.38
N ALA A 61 -6.98 -9.94 19.20
CA ALA A 61 -6.72 -11.25 19.82
C ALA A 61 -7.35 -12.42 19.04
N VAL A 62 -8.09 -12.12 17.97
CA VAL A 62 -8.72 -13.11 17.09
C VAL A 62 -7.82 -13.29 15.88
N TYR A 63 -7.32 -14.49 15.68
CA TYR A 63 -6.46 -14.85 14.57
C TYR A 63 -7.19 -15.86 13.67
N ASP A 64 -7.05 -15.71 12.36
CA ASP A 64 -7.59 -16.67 11.39
C ASP A 64 -6.85 -18.01 11.50
N TYR A 65 -5.53 -17.93 11.71
CA TYR A 65 -4.67 -19.09 11.90
C TYR A 65 -3.58 -18.86 12.95
N GLU A 66 -3.34 -19.90 13.75
CA GLU A 66 -2.25 -19.96 14.70
C GLU A 66 -1.27 -21.09 14.32
N TYR A 67 0.01 -20.74 14.18
CA TYR A 67 1.09 -21.65 13.81
C TYR A 67 2.02 -21.86 15.00
N TYR A 68 2.23 -23.13 15.36
CA TYR A 68 3.05 -23.54 16.50
C TYR A 68 4.14 -24.49 16.04
N ARG A 69 5.32 -24.41 16.65
CA ARG A 69 6.40 -25.36 16.37
C ARG A 69 6.42 -26.47 17.41
N GLY A 70 6.24 -27.72 16.98
CA GLY A 70 6.37 -28.90 17.86
C GLY A 70 5.07 -29.39 18.50
N VAL A 71 3.92 -28.85 18.10
CA VAL A 71 2.60 -29.36 18.48
C VAL A 71 2.09 -30.33 17.40
N GLU A 72 1.69 -31.54 17.79
CA GLU A 72 1.18 -32.58 16.88
C GLU A 72 -0.20 -32.22 16.30
N SER A 73 -1.02 -31.47 17.03
CA SER A 73 -2.30 -30.93 16.54
C SER A 73 -2.15 -29.46 16.15
N GLY A 74 -1.91 -29.20 14.86
CA GLY A 74 -1.82 -27.83 14.33
C GLY A 74 -1.07 -27.76 13.00
N HIS A 75 -0.74 -26.53 12.60
CA HIS A 75 0.08 -26.26 11.43
C HIS A 75 1.54 -25.96 11.85
N PRO A 76 2.47 -26.94 11.77
CA PRO A 76 3.85 -26.72 12.19
C PRO A 76 4.64 -25.88 11.20
N PHE A 77 5.30 -24.83 11.68
CA PHE A 77 6.27 -24.05 10.91
C PHE A 77 7.70 -24.53 11.15
N TRP A 78 8.51 -24.40 10.10
CA TRP A 78 9.88 -24.89 10.06
C TRP A 78 10.89 -23.78 10.29
N ALA A 79 10.72 -22.68 9.55
CA ALA A 79 11.56 -21.50 9.62
C ALA A 79 10.68 -20.27 9.75
N LYS A 80 11.16 -19.28 10.48
CA LYS A 80 10.58 -17.95 10.58
C LYS A 80 11.66 -16.92 10.26
N ALA A 81 11.25 -15.83 9.62
CA ALA A 81 12.08 -14.66 9.39
C ALA A 81 11.39 -13.47 10.05
N TYR A 82 12.12 -12.75 10.89
CA TYR A 82 11.67 -11.54 11.53
C TYR A 82 12.29 -10.32 10.86
N ARG A 83 11.46 -9.36 10.45
CA ARG A 83 11.94 -8.07 9.96
C ARG A 83 10.91 -6.97 10.23
N LYS A 84 10.95 -6.34 11.40
CA LYS A 84 10.22 -5.09 11.62
C LYS A 84 10.90 -3.99 10.81
N THR A 85 10.20 -3.41 9.84
CA THR A 85 10.68 -2.23 9.12
C THR A 85 9.98 -0.98 9.63
N LEU A 86 10.60 0.17 9.42
CA LEU A 86 10.00 1.46 9.76
C LEU A 86 8.86 1.75 8.78
N VAL A 87 7.76 2.30 9.27
CA VAL A 87 6.68 2.79 8.42
C VAL A 87 7.17 4.06 7.73
N ILE A 88 7.20 4.08 6.40
CA ILE A 88 7.60 5.24 5.61
C ILE A 88 6.58 5.38 4.47
N PRO A 89 5.91 6.52 4.31
CA PRO A 89 5.92 7.72 5.16
C PRO A 89 5.31 7.46 6.55
N ASN A 90 5.84 8.12 7.58
CA ASN A 90 5.34 8.01 8.96
C ASN A 90 4.43 9.18 9.39
N TYR A 91 4.28 10.20 8.54
CA TYR A 91 3.41 11.34 8.80
C TYR A 91 2.69 11.77 7.51
N ILE A 92 1.36 11.75 7.52
CA ILE A 92 0.53 11.99 6.34
C ILE A 92 -0.39 13.16 6.64
N ILE A 93 -0.40 14.13 5.74
CA ILE A 93 -1.30 15.28 5.79
C ILE A 93 -2.15 15.30 4.53
N VAL A 94 -3.47 15.33 4.70
CA VAL A 94 -4.41 15.62 3.62
C VAL A 94 -4.97 17.02 3.84
N LYS A 95 -4.92 17.87 2.80
CA LYS A 95 -5.41 19.26 2.85
C LYS A 95 -6.31 19.56 1.67
N SER A 96 -7.28 20.45 1.88
CA SER A 96 -8.03 21.07 0.79
C SER A 96 -7.13 21.94 -0.09
N ARG A 97 -7.58 22.26 -1.30
CA ARG A 97 -6.83 23.15 -2.19
C ARG A 97 -6.88 24.57 -1.65
N LYS A 98 -5.86 25.35 -1.95
CA LYS A 98 -5.75 26.75 -1.49
C LYS A 98 -6.91 27.63 -1.97
N ASP A 99 -7.48 27.28 -3.13
CA ASP A 99 -8.54 28.00 -3.83
C ASP A 99 -9.96 27.51 -3.50
N ASP A 100 -10.10 26.47 -2.67
CA ASP A 100 -11.41 26.05 -2.20
C ASP A 100 -11.93 27.05 -1.14
N GLU A 101 -13.24 27.31 -1.16
CA GLU A 101 -13.89 28.27 -0.25
C GLU A 101 -13.72 27.87 1.21
N ASP A 102 -13.91 26.57 1.50
CA ASP A 102 -13.72 25.97 2.81
C ASP A 102 -12.40 25.20 2.88
N LYS A 103 -11.67 25.40 3.98
CA LYS A 103 -10.34 24.81 4.19
C LYS A 103 -10.38 23.75 5.28
N TYR A 104 -10.16 22.51 4.88
CA TYR A 104 -10.14 21.35 5.77
C TYR A 104 -8.76 20.68 5.76
N SER A 105 -8.35 20.13 6.89
CA SER A 105 -7.09 19.40 7.00
C SER A 105 -7.12 18.32 8.06
N GLY A 106 -6.60 17.15 7.71
CA GLY A 106 -6.40 16.05 8.63
C GLY A 106 -4.94 15.60 8.70
N GLU A 107 -4.57 14.99 9.82
CA GLU A 107 -3.23 14.43 10.04
C GLU A 107 -3.27 13.03 10.67
N ALA A 108 -2.43 12.13 10.16
CA ALA A 108 -2.19 10.82 10.77
C ALA A 108 -0.69 10.58 10.93
N LYS A 109 -0.29 10.08 12.10
CA LYS A 109 1.12 9.85 12.46
C LYS A 109 1.34 8.48 13.10
N ASP A 110 2.50 7.90 12.81
CA ASP A 110 3.00 6.71 13.49
C ASP A 110 4.16 7.09 14.44
N GLN A 111 3.85 7.24 15.73
CA GLN A 111 4.79 7.74 16.72
C GLN A 111 6.00 6.80 16.89
N ASP A 112 5.78 5.48 16.88
CA ASP A 112 6.84 4.48 17.02
C ASP A 112 7.92 4.61 15.93
N SER A 113 7.50 4.81 14.67
CA SER A 113 8.43 4.98 13.55
C SER A 113 9.12 6.35 13.57
N ILE A 114 8.44 7.40 14.04
CA ILE A 114 9.01 8.74 14.23
C ILE A 114 10.10 8.70 15.29
N ASP A 115 9.82 8.10 16.45
CA ASP A 115 10.75 8.03 17.57
C ASP A 115 12.00 7.21 17.21
N ALA A 116 11.83 6.12 16.46
CA ALA A 116 12.93 5.32 15.97
C ALA A 116 13.82 6.09 14.95
N LEU A 117 13.24 6.97 14.14
CA LEU A 117 13.96 7.81 13.18
C LEU A 117 14.54 9.08 13.80
N ALA A 118 14.01 9.57 14.92
CA ALA A 118 14.42 10.80 15.59
C ALA A 118 15.81 10.74 16.28
N THR A 119 16.62 9.74 15.94
CA THR A 119 17.96 9.57 16.49
C THR A 119 18.90 10.66 15.93
N ASN A 120 19.67 11.31 16.80
CA ASN A 120 20.65 12.36 16.48
C ASN A 120 20.10 13.75 16.08
N GLY A 121 18.95 14.17 16.62
CA GLY A 121 18.49 15.56 16.53
C GLY A 121 17.87 15.95 15.18
N TYR A 122 17.61 14.98 14.31
CA TYR A 122 16.76 15.15 13.14
C TYR A 122 15.30 14.93 13.53
N ASN A 123 14.39 15.75 13.01
CA ASN A 123 12.96 15.44 13.05
C ASN A 123 12.77 14.17 12.22
N GLY A 124 12.51 13.03 12.87
CA GLY A 124 12.33 11.73 12.22
C GLY A 124 11.09 11.62 11.33
N GLU A 125 10.47 12.74 10.96
CA GLU A 125 9.21 12.85 10.23
C GLU A 125 9.47 12.87 8.72
N ILE A 126 9.07 11.79 8.04
CA ILE A 126 8.99 11.70 6.59
C ILE A 126 7.54 11.96 6.21
N ARG A 127 7.29 13.18 5.70
CA ARG A 127 5.95 13.70 5.45
C ARG A 127 5.47 13.42 4.03
N GLN A 128 4.22 12.97 3.90
CA GLN A 128 3.50 12.94 2.62
C GLN A 128 2.37 13.95 2.64
N TYR A 129 2.30 14.79 1.61
CA TYR A 129 1.23 15.76 1.41
C TYR A 129 0.30 15.29 0.29
N LYS A 130 -1.00 15.29 0.54
CA LYS A 130 -2.01 14.99 -0.47
C LYS A 130 -3.05 16.10 -0.50
N LEU A 131 -3.26 16.67 -1.69
CA LEU A 131 -4.31 17.65 -1.91
C LEU A 131 -5.57 16.91 -2.36
N ALA A 132 -6.70 17.18 -1.71
CA ALA A 132 -7.98 16.61 -2.08
C ALA A 132 -9.10 17.61 -1.77
N ARG A 133 -10.14 17.65 -2.61
CA ARG A 133 -11.38 18.35 -2.26
C ARG A 133 -12.11 17.58 -1.18
N LEU A 134 -12.18 18.17 0.01
CA LEU A 134 -12.77 17.61 1.23
C LEU A 134 -14.08 18.33 1.55
N GLU A 135 -14.97 17.66 2.26
CA GLU A 135 -16.25 18.22 2.72
C GLU A 135 -16.26 18.47 4.24
N SER A 136 -15.41 17.77 4.98
CA SER A 136 -15.21 17.96 6.42
C SER A 136 -13.77 17.65 6.85
N ASP A 137 -13.39 18.10 8.05
CA ASP A 137 -12.14 17.68 8.71
C ASP A 137 -12.17 16.19 9.07
N ASP A 138 -13.33 15.65 9.43
CA ASP A 138 -13.50 14.23 9.77
C ASP A 138 -13.17 13.32 8.56
N ASP A 139 -13.60 13.72 7.35
CA ASP A 139 -13.24 12.99 6.12
C ASP A 139 -11.73 13.01 5.88
N ALA A 140 -11.07 14.12 6.19
CA ALA A 140 -9.63 14.27 6.03
C ALA A 140 -8.86 13.35 7.00
N ASP A 141 -9.32 13.25 8.24
CA ASP A 141 -8.75 12.36 9.25
C ASP A 141 -8.97 10.89 8.89
N LEU A 142 -10.14 10.52 8.39
CA LEU A 142 -10.41 9.15 7.97
C LEU A 142 -9.55 8.75 6.75
N ILE A 143 -9.36 9.65 5.77
CA ILE A 143 -8.50 9.40 4.61
C ILE A 143 -7.03 9.30 5.02
N THR A 144 -6.53 10.18 5.90
CA THR A 144 -5.14 10.08 6.38
C THR A 144 -4.91 8.79 7.15
N ALA A 145 -5.86 8.38 7.99
CA ALA A 145 -5.82 7.10 8.71
C ALA A 145 -5.83 5.90 7.75
N ALA A 146 -6.64 5.93 6.69
CA ALA A 146 -6.70 4.88 5.68
C ALA A 146 -5.39 4.72 4.90
N ILE A 147 -4.74 5.82 4.54
CA ILE A 147 -3.45 5.76 3.86
C ILE A 147 -2.37 5.25 4.82
N LEU A 148 -2.38 5.71 6.08
CA LEU A 148 -1.40 5.27 7.07
C LEU A 148 -1.52 3.77 7.38
N SER A 149 -2.74 3.24 7.53
CA SER A 149 -2.97 1.82 7.81
C SER A 149 -2.38 0.92 6.73
N LYS A 150 -2.46 1.34 5.46
CA LYS A 150 -1.85 0.62 4.32
C LYS A 150 -0.33 0.61 4.37
N TYR A 151 0.30 1.71 4.78
CA TYR A 151 1.75 1.74 4.98
C TYR A 151 2.18 0.89 6.18
N LYS A 152 1.39 0.86 7.26
CA LYS A 152 1.62 -0.03 8.40
C LYS A 152 1.58 -1.50 7.99
N LEU A 153 0.54 -1.90 7.28
CA LEU A 153 0.41 -3.24 6.68
C LEU A 153 1.60 -3.60 5.80
N HIS A 154 2.15 -2.64 5.06
CA HIS A 154 3.32 -2.88 4.22
C HIS A 154 4.61 -3.05 5.03
N ALA A 155 4.80 -2.26 6.07
CA ALA A 155 6.01 -2.21 6.89
C ALA A 155 6.18 -3.45 7.80
N ASP A 156 5.09 -4.16 8.09
CA ASP A 156 5.14 -5.44 8.78
C ASP A 156 5.69 -6.53 7.88
N MET A 157 7.02 -6.57 7.75
CA MET A 157 7.72 -7.60 6.99
C MET A 157 8.11 -8.79 7.87
N GLY A 158 8.33 -9.91 7.21
CA GLY A 158 8.70 -11.16 7.85
C GLY A 158 8.04 -12.32 7.11
N GLY A 159 8.16 -13.53 7.63
CA GLY A 159 7.49 -14.65 7.02
C GLY A 159 7.79 -15.96 7.70
N ALA A 160 7.12 -17.00 7.21
CA ALA A 160 7.34 -18.36 7.67
C ALA A 160 7.31 -19.34 6.50
N GLU A 161 8.08 -20.41 6.69
CA GLU A 161 8.01 -21.58 5.84
C GLU A 161 7.35 -22.72 6.63
N LEU A 162 6.24 -23.21 6.09
CA LEU A 162 5.51 -24.36 6.59
C LEU A 162 5.75 -25.54 5.66
N ARG A 163 5.95 -26.72 6.24
CA ARG A 163 6.10 -27.98 5.50
C ARG A 163 4.78 -28.75 5.37
N THR A 164 3.74 -28.26 6.01
CA THR A 164 2.37 -28.72 5.84
C THR A 164 1.61 -27.67 5.04
N MET A 165 0.77 -28.12 4.11
CA MET A 165 0.02 -27.18 3.27
C MET A 165 -1.26 -26.78 3.99
N ASN A 166 -1.36 -25.51 4.39
CA ASN A 166 -2.63 -24.92 4.78
C ASN A 166 -3.33 -24.42 3.51
N VAL A 167 -4.43 -25.08 3.14
CA VAL A 167 -5.22 -24.76 1.93
C VAL A 167 -6.21 -23.62 2.19
N GLY A 168 -6.57 -23.40 3.46
CA GLY A 168 -7.46 -22.32 3.88
C GLY A 168 -6.77 -20.98 4.14
N ALA A 169 -5.44 -20.94 4.24
CA ALA A 169 -4.71 -19.68 4.40
C ALA A 169 -4.80 -18.85 3.13
N GLU A 170 -5.22 -17.60 3.26
CA GLU A 170 -5.38 -16.63 2.18
C GLU A 170 -4.55 -15.36 2.44
N VAL A 171 -4.54 -14.46 1.46
CA VAL A 171 -3.83 -13.18 1.57
C VAL A 171 -4.69 -12.23 2.41
N PHE A 172 -4.07 -11.43 3.28
CA PHE A 172 -4.67 -10.56 4.30
C PHE A 172 -5.19 -11.23 5.58
N ASP A 173 -5.17 -12.56 5.67
CA ASP A 173 -5.50 -13.28 6.91
C ASP A 173 -4.56 -12.86 8.04
N TYR A 174 -5.11 -12.61 9.21
CA TYR A 174 -4.38 -12.21 10.40
C TYR A 174 -3.90 -13.44 11.18
N VAL A 175 -2.58 -13.60 11.25
CA VAL A 175 -1.95 -14.85 11.65
C VAL A 175 -1.01 -14.64 12.82
N LYS A 176 -0.98 -15.61 13.74
CA LYS A 176 0.00 -15.69 14.82
C LYS A 176 0.96 -16.87 14.64
N ILE A 177 2.26 -16.63 14.84
CA ILE A 177 3.32 -17.63 14.84
C ILE A 177 3.98 -17.62 16.23
N THR A 178 4.05 -18.76 16.89
CA THR A 178 4.67 -18.89 18.23
C THR A 178 5.87 -19.84 18.18
N ASP A 179 7.09 -19.36 18.47
CA ASP A 179 8.30 -20.20 18.55
C ASP A 179 8.72 -20.44 20.00
N ASP A 180 8.35 -21.61 20.53
CA ASP A 180 8.68 -22.01 21.90
C ASP A 180 10.19 -22.10 22.18
N ARG A 181 11.06 -22.22 21.15
CA ARG A 181 12.52 -22.23 21.37
C ARG A 181 13.08 -20.88 21.79
N GLN A 182 12.48 -19.82 21.29
CA GLN A 182 12.92 -18.44 21.53
C GLN A 182 12.00 -17.72 22.51
N GLY A 183 10.86 -18.35 22.86
CA GLY A 183 9.87 -17.77 23.78
C GLY A 183 9.20 -16.53 23.20
N ASP A 184 9.12 -16.43 21.88
CA ASP A 184 8.61 -15.27 21.17
C ASP A 184 7.42 -15.65 20.26
N TYR A 185 6.60 -14.65 19.98
CA TYR A 185 5.50 -14.76 19.04
C TYR A 185 5.52 -13.58 18.08
N ARG A 186 4.94 -13.79 16.89
CA ARG A 186 4.73 -12.75 15.90
C ARG A 186 3.32 -12.85 15.36
N GLU A 187 2.69 -11.69 15.28
CA GLU A 187 1.41 -11.50 14.61
C GLU A 187 1.58 -10.59 13.39
N GLY A 188 0.69 -10.76 12.41
CA GLY A 188 0.64 -9.92 11.22
C GLY A 188 -0.23 -10.51 10.11
N ASN A 189 -0.51 -9.68 9.10
CA ASN A 189 -1.33 -10.07 7.94
C ASN A 189 -0.47 -10.69 6.84
N ILE A 190 -0.92 -11.79 6.26
CA ILE A 190 -0.25 -12.42 5.11
C ILE A 190 -0.28 -11.45 3.92
N GLY A 191 0.88 -11.01 3.42
CA GLY A 191 0.98 -10.17 2.23
C GLY A 191 1.26 -10.96 0.95
N TYR A 192 1.94 -12.10 1.07
CA TYR A 192 2.18 -13.02 -0.04
C TYR A 192 2.08 -14.47 0.44
N LEU A 193 1.51 -15.31 -0.42
CA LEU A 193 1.36 -16.73 -0.20
C LEU A 193 1.83 -17.51 -1.43
N GLY A 194 2.73 -18.47 -1.23
CA GLY A 194 3.16 -19.41 -2.25
C GLY A 194 2.96 -20.85 -1.79
N ARG A 195 2.31 -21.64 -2.64
CA ARG A 195 2.08 -23.07 -2.43
C ARG A 195 2.94 -23.83 -3.42
N HIS A 196 3.85 -24.66 -2.90
CA HIS A 196 4.76 -25.43 -3.74
C HIS A 196 4.51 -26.92 -3.56
N TYR A 197 4.43 -27.61 -4.69
CA TYR A 197 4.41 -29.06 -4.76
C TYR A 197 5.67 -29.53 -5.47
N LYS A 198 6.46 -30.38 -4.79
CA LYS A 198 7.61 -31.06 -5.37
C LYS A 198 7.32 -32.56 -5.41
N PRO A 199 7.05 -33.14 -6.60
CA PRO A 199 6.88 -34.57 -6.72
C PRO A 199 8.21 -35.26 -6.40
N GLY A 200 8.16 -36.28 -5.54
CA GLY A 200 9.34 -37.09 -5.25
C GLY A 200 9.84 -37.81 -6.50
N ARG A 201 11.15 -37.73 -6.79
CA ARG A 201 11.79 -38.59 -7.80
C ARG A 201 12.63 -39.67 -7.12
N GLY A 202 12.39 -40.92 -7.47
CA GLY A 202 13.11 -42.08 -6.91
C GLY A 202 12.80 -42.30 -5.43
N LYS A 203 13.83 -42.29 -4.57
CA LYS A 203 13.68 -42.45 -3.11
C LYS A 203 13.33 -41.15 -2.37
N ALA A 204 13.27 -40.01 -3.06
CA ALA A 204 12.90 -38.74 -2.44
C ALA A 204 11.41 -38.73 -2.13
N ALA A 205 11.04 -38.41 -0.89
CA ALA A 205 9.65 -38.22 -0.50
C ALA A 205 9.05 -37.02 -1.23
N THR A 206 7.76 -37.12 -1.55
CA THR A 206 6.95 -35.99 -2.03
C THR A 206 6.91 -34.90 -0.98
N GLN A 207 7.11 -33.65 -1.39
CA GLN A 207 7.14 -32.50 -0.49
C GLN A 207 6.08 -31.48 -0.88
N TRP A 208 5.33 -31.05 0.12
CA TRP A 208 4.45 -29.90 0.08
C TRP A 208 5.08 -28.82 0.95
N SER A 209 5.08 -27.58 0.49
CA SER A 209 5.52 -26.46 1.32
C SER A 209 4.66 -25.24 1.04
N LEU A 210 4.30 -24.54 2.11
CA LEU A 210 3.64 -23.25 2.06
C LEU A 210 4.65 -22.21 2.55
N ASN A 211 4.98 -21.25 1.70
CA ASN A 211 5.75 -20.08 2.11
C ASN A 211 4.82 -18.87 2.15
N PHE A 212 4.85 -18.13 3.24
CA PHE A 212 4.14 -16.86 3.31
C PHE A 212 5.04 -15.79 3.90
N SER A 213 4.82 -14.55 3.45
CA SER A 213 5.46 -13.37 4.02
C SER A 213 4.41 -12.38 4.49
N PHE A 214 4.71 -11.73 5.61
CA PHE A 214 3.99 -10.56 6.06
C PHE A 214 4.38 -9.34 5.23
N GLY A 215 3.43 -8.43 5.01
CA GLY A 215 3.65 -7.16 4.31
C GLY A 215 4.14 -7.31 2.87
N GLY A 216 4.85 -6.31 2.36
CA GLY A 216 5.35 -6.35 0.98
C GLY A 216 4.28 -6.14 -0.12
N TRP A 217 3.07 -5.73 0.27
CA TRP A 217 1.95 -5.52 -0.66
C TRP A 217 2.16 -4.36 -1.65
N LEU A 218 2.84 -3.29 -1.21
CA LEU A 218 3.25 -2.20 -2.08
C LEU A 218 4.57 -2.58 -2.76
N SER A 219 4.62 -2.46 -4.09
CA SER A 219 5.91 -2.54 -4.78
C SER A 219 6.78 -1.37 -4.34
N ILE A 220 8.10 -1.61 -4.19
CA ILE A 220 9.08 -0.55 -3.87
C ILE A 220 8.95 0.64 -4.84
N ARG A 221 8.60 0.36 -6.10
CA ARG A 221 8.34 1.39 -7.11
C ARG A 221 7.13 2.27 -6.78
N LYS A 222 6.02 1.67 -6.30
CA LYS A 222 4.84 2.43 -5.85
C LYS A 222 5.19 3.28 -4.63
N LEU A 223 5.86 2.71 -3.63
CA LEU A 223 6.32 3.44 -2.44
C LEU A 223 7.20 4.65 -2.80
N ALA A 224 8.16 4.45 -3.70
CA ALA A 224 9.08 5.50 -4.11
C ALA A 224 8.46 6.52 -5.08
N ASN A 225 7.40 6.14 -5.82
CA ASN A 225 6.57 7.10 -6.54
C ASN A 225 5.74 7.94 -5.57
N ASP A 226 5.13 7.32 -4.55
CA ASP A 226 4.33 8.00 -3.53
C ASP A 226 5.18 8.97 -2.67
N LEU A 227 6.47 8.65 -2.50
CA LEU A 227 7.49 9.49 -1.85
C LEU A 227 8.16 10.50 -2.81
N ASN A 228 7.77 10.55 -4.09
CA ASN A 228 8.36 11.40 -5.12
C ASN A 228 9.89 11.27 -5.25
N VAL A 229 10.44 10.07 -4.98
CA VAL A 229 11.87 9.78 -5.07
C VAL A 229 12.25 9.34 -6.49
N TYR A 230 11.31 8.78 -7.25
CA TYR A 230 11.49 8.53 -8.68
C TYR A 230 11.00 9.72 -9.52
N PRO A 231 11.85 10.30 -10.37
CA PRO A 231 11.43 11.31 -11.34
C PRO A 231 10.79 10.60 -12.54
N ASP A 232 9.67 9.90 -12.35
CA ASP A 232 8.76 9.62 -13.49
C ASP A 232 7.99 10.94 -13.76
N GLY A 233 8.76 11.96 -14.15
CA GLY A 233 8.45 13.39 -14.16
C GLY A 233 7.46 13.85 -15.22
N LEU A 234 6.47 13.04 -15.56
CA LEU A 234 5.34 13.45 -16.39
C LEU A 234 4.08 13.69 -15.58
N GLN A 235 3.86 12.93 -14.51
CA GLN A 235 2.61 13.05 -13.76
C GLN A 235 2.66 14.21 -12.75
N GLN A 236 3.79 14.38 -12.06
CA GLN A 236 4.00 15.47 -11.11
C GLN A 236 4.06 16.85 -11.80
N TYR A 237 4.79 16.97 -12.91
CA TYR A 237 4.87 18.23 -13.66
C TYR A 237 3.53 18.63 -14.31
N MET A 238 2.66 17.67 -14.65
CA MET A 238 1.32 17.97 -15.17
C MET A 238 0.31 18.31 -14.06
N GLU A 239 0.51 17.82 -12.83
CA GLU A 239 -0.31 18.17 -11.65
C GLU A 239 0.06 19.54 -11.08
N GLU A 240 1.33 19.95 -11.17
CA GLU A 240 1.82 21.25 -10.66
C GLU A 240 1.76 22.40 -11.69
N LEU A 241 1.60 22.11 -12.99
CA LEU A 241 1.50 23.16 -14.01
C LEU A 241 0.05 23.65 -14.16
N PHE A 242 -0.44 24.32 -13.12
CA PHE A 242 -1.67 25.11 -13.20
C PHE A 242 -1.30 26.59 -13.32
N VAL A 243 -1.75 27.26 -14.38
CA VAL A 243 -1.61 28.71 -14.51
C VAL A 243 -2.91 29.32 -14.02
N GLU A 244 -2.92 29.89 -12.80
CA GLU A 244 -4.13 30.46 -12.19
C GLU A 244 -4.76 31.59 -13.03
N ASN A 245 -3.93 32.38 -13.73
CA ASN A 245 -4.38 33.50 -14.55
C ASN A 245 -3.50 33.67 -15.79
N LEU A 246 -3.85 33.04 -16.92
CA LEU A 246 -3.19 33.26 -18.20
C LEU A 246 -3.99 34.26 -19.05
N TYR A 247 -3.60 35.53 -19.04
CA TYR A 247 -4.12 36.53 -19.97
C TYR A 247 -3.23 36.60 -21.21
N ALA A 248 -3.50 35.75 -22.20
CA ALA A 248 -2.79 35.74 -23.47
C ALA A 248 -3.74 36.03 -24.63
N THR A 249 -3.49 37.09 -25.40
CA THR A 249 -4.29 37.44 -26.59
C THR A 249 -3.94 36.52 -27.77
N TYR A 250 -2.67 36.13 -27.90
CA TYR A 250 -2.18 35.13 -28.84
C TYR A 250 -0.99 34.41 -28.23
N ILE A 251 -1.02 33.07 -28.21
CA ILE A 251 0.15 32.25 -27.88
C ILE A 251 0.64 31.66 -29.19
N TYR A 252 1.72 32.23 -29.72
CA TYR A 252 2.35 31.70 -30.92
C TYR A 252 3.26 30.54 -30.54
N ALA A 253 3.27 29.46 -31.33
CA ALA A 253 4.08 28.25 -31.04
C ALA A 253 5.58 28.54 -30.86
N GLN A 254 6.08 29.59 -31.51
CA GLN A 254 7.45 30.10 -31.41
C GLN A 254 7.78 30.83 -30.10
N MET A 255 6.76 31.16 -29.28
CA MET A 255 6.90 31.76 -27.95
C MET A 255 6.82 30.73 -26.81
N ILE A 256 6.52 29.47 -27.13
CA ILE A 256 6.61 28.36 -26.19
C ILE A 256 8.02 27.81 -26.30
N ASP A 257 8.86 28.15 -25.32
CA ASP A 257 10.21 27.61 -25.25
C ASP A 257 10.16 26.15 -24.78
N VAL A 258 10.14 25.24 -25.76
CA VAL A 258 10.16 23.78 -25.55
C VAL A 258 11.57 23.25 -25.37
N GLU A 259 12.62 24.08 -25.28
CA GLU A 259 14.00 23.59 -25.10
C GLU A 259 14.11 22.64 -23.89
N PHE A 260 13.45 22.95 -22.78
CA PHE A 260 13.42 22.08 -21.59
C PHE A 260 12.66 20.76 -21.79
N LEU A 261 11.62 20.73 -22.63
CA LEU A 261 10.92 19.50 -23.01
C LEU A 261 11.77 18.66 -23.98
N SER A 262 12.52 19.31 -24.86
CA SER A 262 13.42 18.64 -25.80
C SER A 262 14.61 17.98 -25.09
N ALA A 263 15.14 18.61 -24.03
CA ALA A 263 16.23 18.06 -23.22
C ALA A 263 15.83 16.77 -22.48
N ILE A 264 14.57 16.66 -22.06
CA ILE A 264 14.03 15.43 -21.46
C ILE A 264 13.89 14.33 -22.52
N SER A 265 13.42 14.67 -23.74
CA SER A 265 13.33 13.71 -24.84
C SER A 265 14.70 13.26 -25.38
N ALA A 266 15.70 14.14 -25.34
CA ALA A 266 17.07 13.84 -25.77
C ALA A 266 17.76 12.84 -24.82
N ASN A 267 17.44 12.89 -23.51
CA ASN A 267 17.96 11.93 -22.53
C ASN A 267 17.28 10.55 -22.60
N MET A 268 16.09 10.45 -23.20
CA MET A 268 15.46 9.15 -23.52
C MET A 268 15.93 8.56 -24.87
N GLY A 269 16.53 9.38 -25.74
CA GLY A 269 16.99 8.99 -27.08
C GLY A 269 18.45 8.50 -27.17
N GLN A 270 19.21 8.52 -26.07
CA GLN A 270 20.59 8.01 -26.03
C GLN A 270 20.76 6.62 -25.39
N LEU A 271 19.68 5.85 -25.26
CA LEU A 271 19.80 4.38 -25.18
C LEU A 271 19.79 3.80 -26.59
N SER A 272 20.80 4.12 -27.39
CA SER A 272 21.05 3.42 -28.65
C SER A 272 21.95 2.21 -28.41
N ALA A 273 21.43 1.04 -28.82
CA ALA A 273 22.13 -0.17 -29.27
C ALA A 273 23.14 -0.84 -28.33
#